data_AF-A0A960J2Y3-F1
#
_entry.id   AF-A0A960J2Y3-F1
#
_cell.length_a   1.000
_cell.length_b   1.000
_cell.length_c   1.000
_cell.angle_alpha   90.00
_cell.angle_beta   90.00
_cell.angle_gamma   90.00
#
_symmetry.space_group_name_H-M   'P 1'
#
loop_
_entity.id
_entity.type
_entity.pdbx_description
1 polymer ?
#
loop_
_entity_poly.entity_id
_entity_poly.type
_entity_poly.pdbx_seq_one_letter_code
_entity_poly.pdbx_strand_id
1 'polypeptide(L)'
;APGDPGPAWRVDLRGRLGPLSRAKRLRMVRTVHDAPRRAVFERREVDGRSHSPWVLDATVDPAPSGARLTMRLHYGGSLWGPVLERMLRDEVERSRPRLAAAVGGA
;
A
#
# COMPACT_ATOMS: atom_id res chain seq x y z
N ALA A 1 20.18 -5.96 -0.73
CA ALA A 1 21.06 -7.05 -0.25
C ALA A 1 21.11 -8.15 -1.29
N PRO A 2 22.07 -9.10 -1.27
CA PRO A 2 22.04 -10.24 -2.19
C PRO A 2 20.68 -10.95 -2.13
N GLY A 3 20.04 -11.16 -3.29
CA GLY A 3 18.69 -11.75 -3.39
C GLY A 3 17.51 -10.77 -3.24
N ASP A 4 17.75 -9.46 -3.17
CA ASP A 4 16.70 -8.44 -3.07
C ASP A 4 16.13 -8.06 -4.45
N PRO A 5 14.86 -8.38 -4.77
CA PRO A 5 14.31 -8.34 -6.14
C PRO A 5 14.06 -6.93 -6.72
N GLY A 6 14.44 -5.86 -6.04
CA GLY A 6 14.34 -4.51 -6.61
C GLY A 6 14.16 -3.41 -5.56
N PRO A 7 13.74 -2.19 -5.98
CA PRO A 7 13.45 -1.13 -5.04
C PRO A 7 12.34 -1.57 -4.08
N ALA A 8 12.51 -1.19 -2.82
CA ALA A 8 11.55 -1.50 -1.79
C ALA A 8 11.23 -0.27 -0.96
N TRP A 9 9.96 -0.21 -0.56
CA TRP A 9 9.40 0.89 0.19
C TRP A 9 9.09 0.41 1.59
N ARG A 10 9.51 1.19 2.58
CA ARG A 10 9.06 1.02 3.96
C ARG A 10 7.72 1.75 4.10
N VAL A 11 6.66 0.99 4.33
CA VAL A 11 5.32 1.53 4.56
C VAL A 11 5.04 1.44 6.04
N ASP A 12 4.83 2.60 6.66
CA ASP A 12 4.42 2.71 8.05
C ASP A 12 2.91 2.89 8.12
N LEU A 13 2.23 1.92 8.72
CA LEU A 13 0.83 1.98 9.05
C LEU A 13 0.73 2.40 10.50
N ARG A 14 0.19 3.59 10.72
CA ARG A 14 0.02 4.15 12.06
C ARG A 14 -1.42 4.59 12.22
N GLY A 15 -1.98 4.28 13.37
CA GLY A 15 -3.25 4.87 13.74
C GLY A 15 -3.45 4.90 15.24
N ARG A 16 -4.53 5.58 15.62
CA ARG A 16 -4.90 5.82 16.99
C ARG A 16 -6.36 5.44 17.20
N LEU A 17 -6.65 4.66 18.22
CA LEU A 17 -8.01 4.40 18.71
C LEU A 17 -8.05 4.79 20.19
N GLY A 18 -8.60 5.97 20.47
CA GLY A 18 -8.57 6.54 21.83
C GLY A 18 -7.13 6.71 22.34
N PRO A 19 -6.80 6.29 23.57
CA PRO A 19 -5.44 6.42 24.13
C PRO A 19 -4.43 5.44 23.51
N LEU A 20 -4.89 4.45 22.74
CA LEU A 20 -4.03 3.42 22.18
C LEU A 20 -3.52 3.83 20.79
N SER A 21 -2.21 3.79 20.64
CA SER A 21 -1.54 3.91 19.33
C SER A 21 -0.96 2.57 18.92
N ARG A 22 -1.13 2.20 17.65
CA ARG A 22 -0.51 1.01 17.06
C ARG A 22 0.22 1.42 15.79
N ALA A 23 1.32 0.72 15.55
CA ALA A 23 2.12 0.88 14.36
C ALA A 23 2.51 -0.48 13.80
N LYS A 24 2.48 -0.60 12.46
CA LYS A 24 3.11 -1.70 11.72
C LYS A 24 4.01 -1.09 10.66
N ARG A 25 5.24 -1.59 10.56
CA ARG A 25 6.12 -1.30 9.44
C ARG A 25 6.15 -2.50 8.51
N LEU A 26 6.07 -2.24 7.22
CA LEU A 26 6.10 -3.23 6.16
C LEU A 26 7.21 -2.89 5.18
N ARG A 27 7.85 -3.92 4.63
CA ARG A 27 8.69 -3.77 3.44
C ARG A 27 7.90 -4.23 2.21
N MET A 28 7.51 -3.29 1.36
CA MET A 28 6.77 -3.53 0.13
C MET A 28 7.72 -3.48 -1.07
N VAL A 29 7.62 -4.41 -2.00
CA VAL A 29 8.39 -4.47 -3.26
C VAL A 29 7.43 -4.41 -4.42
N ARG A 30 7.78 -3.68 -5.47
CA ARG A 30 7.04 -3.69 -6.73
C ARG A 30 7.34 -4.98 -7.48
N THR A 31 6.39 -5.92 -7.50
CA THR A 31 6.51 -7.23 -8.15
C THR A 31 6.00 -7.21 -9.60
N VAL A 32 5.13 -6.26 -9.94
CA VAL A 32 4.65 -6.03 -11.32
C VAL A 32 4.74 -4.55 -11.66
N HIS A 33 5.18 -4.26 -12.89
CA HIS A 33 5.18 -2.92 -13.46
C HIS A 33 4.91 -2.99 -14.98
N ASP A 34 3.64 -2.93 -15.37
CA ASP A 34 3.19 -2.83 -16.76
C ASP A 34 2.77 -1.37 -17.02
N ALA A 35 3.73 -0.54 -17.42
CA ALA A 35 3.48 0.88 -17.62
C ALA A 35 2.66 1.13 -18.90
N PRO A 36 1.69 2.07 -18.89
CA PRO A 36 1.25 2.91 -17.76
C PRO A 36 0.08 2.30 -16.95
N ARG A 37 -0.27 1.04 -17.19
CA ARG A 37 -1.58 0.45 -16.84
C ARG A 37 -1.65 -0.19 -15.46
N ARG A 38 -0.56 -0.76 -14.95
CA ARG A 38 -0.60 -1.55 -13.72
C ARG A 38 0.72 -1.56 -12.96
N ALA A 39 0.60 -1.47 -11.64
CA ALA A 39 1.70 -1.77 -10.73
C ALA A 39 1.19 -2.60 -9.55
N VAL A 40 1.93 -3.64 -9.17
CA VAL A 40 1.63 -4.46 -7.98
C VAL A 40 2.78 -4.34 -7.00
N PHE A 41 2.45 -4.09 -5.74
CA PHE A 41 3.38 -4.07 -4.63
C PHE A 41 3.02 -5.14 -3.61
N GLU A 42 3.98 -5.99 -3.27
CA GLU A 42 3.81 -7.08 -2.33
C GLU A 42 4.76 -6.94 -1.16
N ARG A 43 4.31 -7.35 0.03
CA ARG A 43 5.18 -7.47 1.19
C ARG A 43 6.24 -8.54 0.94
N ARG A 44 7.50 -8.13 1.07
CA ARG A 44 8.68 -8.99 0.97
C ARG A 44 9.68 -8.54 2.04
N GLU A 45 9.64 -9.22 3.18
CA GLU A 45 10.57 -9.01 4.29
C GLU A 45 11.89 -9.76 4.05
N VAL A 46 12.95 -9.31 4.73
CA VAL A 46 14.31 -9.88 4.61
C VAL A 46 14.79 -10.53 5.91
N ASP A 47 13.86 -10.80 6.84
CA ASP A 47 14.14 -11.37 8.16
C ASP A 47 14.12 -12.91 8.18
N GLY A 48 13.97 -13.54 7.01
CA GLY A 48 13.93 -14.99 6.85
C GLY A 48 12.66 -15.66 7.38
N ARG A 49 11.64 -14.88 7.80
CA ARG A 49 10.39 -15.42 8.35
C ARG A 49 9.28 -15.45 7.31
N SER A 50 8.35 -16.39 7.47
CA SER A 50 7.10 -16.36 6.72
C SER A 50 6.18 -15.30 7.30
N HIS A 51 5.63 -14.47 6.43
CA HIS A 51 4.79 -13.34 6.79
C HIS A 51 3.47 -13.40 6.02
N SER A 52 2.38 -13.01 6.67
CA SER A 52 1.09 -12.91 5.99
C SER A 52 1.17 -11.96 4.79
N PRO A 53 0.49 -12.28 3.68
CA PRO A 53 0.59 -11.53 2.44
C PRO A 53 -0.03 -10.13 2.60
N TRP A 54 0.61 -9.13 2.01
CA TRP A 54 0.06 -7.79 1.85
C TRP A 54 0.29 -7.39 0.41
N VAL A 55 -0.77 -7.08 -0.33
CA VAL A 55 -0.71 -6.85 -1.77
C VAL A 55 -1.51 -5.61 -2.12
N LEU A 56 -0.83 -4.62 -2.70
CA LEU A 56 -1.44 -3.45 -3.33
C LEU A 56 -1.40 -3.64 -4.84
N ASP A 57 -2.55 -3.80 -5.47
CA ASP A 57 -2.70 -3.85 -6.93
C ASP A 57 -3.34 -2.54 -7.41
N ALA A 58 -2.60 -1.77 -8.20
CA ALA A 58 -3.02 -0.50 -8.75
C ALA A 58 -3.20 -0.63 -10.27
N THR A 59 -4.40 -0.36 -10.78
CA THR A 59 -4.71 -0.32 -12.21
C THR A 59 -5.10 1.10 -12.62
N VAL A 60 -4.66 1.51 -13.81
CA VAL A 60 -4.95 2.81 -14.40
C VAL A 60 -5.68 2.59 -15.71
N ASP A 61 -6.92 3.07 -15.77
CA ASP A 61 -7.77 2.98 -16.94
C ASP A 61 -8.00 4.38 -17.53
N PRO A 62 -8.07 4.54 -18.86
CA PRO A 62 -8.47 5.81 -19.48
C PRO A 62 -9.87 6.25 -19.01
N ALA A 63 -10.06 7.55 -18.83
CA ALA A 63 -11.36 8.15 -18.52
C ALA A 63 -11.59 9.39 -19.41
N PRO A 64 -12.86 9.82 -19.63
CA PRO A 64 -13.16 10.95 -20.52
C PRO A 64 -12.38 12.24 -20.23
N SER A 65 -12.04 12.48 -18.95
CA SER A 65 -11.23 13.60 -18.50
C SER A 65 -10.03 13.14 -17.67
N GLY A 66 -9.13 12.38 -18.28
CA GLY A 66 -7.87 11.93 -17.65
C GLY A 66 -7.82 10.42 -17.44
N ALA A 67 -7.58 9.98 -16.20
CA ALA A 67 -7.41 8.58 -15.87
C ALA A 67 -8.17 8.20 -14.59
N ARG A 68 -8.60 6.94 -14.53
CA ARG A 68 -9.15 6.31 -13.33
C ARG A 68 -8.12 5.39 -12.72
N LEU A 69 -7.63 5.73 -11.53
CA LEU A 69 -6.82 4.84 -10.71
C LEU A 69 -7.74 4.01 -9.80
N THR A 70 -7.65 2.69 -9.92
CA THR A 70 -8.28 1.74 -8.99
C THR A 70 -7.19 1.04 -8.20
N MET A 71 -7.25 1.14 -6.86
CA MET A 71 -6.33 0.47 -5.96
C MET A 71 -7.09 -0.60 -5.17
N ARG A 72 -6.62 -1.84 -5.25
CA ARG A 72 -7.11 -2.97 -4.46
C ARG A 72 -6.02 -3.36 -3.49
N LEU A 73 -6.37 -3.41 -2.21
CA LEU A 73 -5.40 -3.69 -1.17
C LEU A 73 -5.87 -4.89 -0.35
N HIS A 74 -5.11 -5.98 -0.47
CA HIS A 74 -5.33 -7.23 0.24
C HIS A 74 -4.38 -7.31 1.44
N TYR A 75 -4.94 -7.67 2.59
CA TYR A 75 -4.20 -7.89 3.82
C TYR A 75 -4.55 -9.28 4.35
N GLY A 76 -3.58 -10.17 4.36
CA GLY A 76 -3.69 -11.48 4.96
C GLY A 76 -3.25 -11.51 6.42
N GLY A 77 -3.65 -12.57 7.12
CA GLY A 77 -3.28 -12.88 8.50
C GLY A 77 -4.33 -12.45 9.53
N SER A 78 -4.18 -12.93 10.77
CA SER A 78 -5.07 -12.63 11.91
C SER A 78 -4.86 -11.24 12.51
N LEU A 79 -4.38 -10.28 11.73
CA LEU A 79 -3.91 -9.00 12.22
C LEU A 79 -5.07 -8.02 12.44
N TRP A 80 -5.46 -7.87 13.70
CA TRP A 80 -6.01 -6.65 14.30
C TRP A 80 -7.40 -6.15 13.87
N GLY A 81 -8.29 -7.04 13.44
CA GLY A 81 -9.75 -6.84 13.44
C GLY A 81 -10.23 -5.42 13.04
N PRO A 82 -11.24 -4.85 13.75
CA PRO A 82 -11.83 -3.55 13.39
C PRO A 82 -10.85 -2.36 13.44
N VAL A 83 -9.76 -2.48 14.21
CA VAL A 83 -8.80 -1.39 14.42
C VAL A 83 -8.01 -1.14 13.14
N LEU A 84 -7.51 -2.21 12.50
CA LEU A 84 -6.75 -2.09 11.26
C LEU A 84 -7.64 -1.56 10.13
N GLU A 85 -8.86 -2.08 9.99
CA GLU A 85 -9.81 -1.64 8.98
C GLU A 85 -10.07 -0.12 9.06
N ARG A 86 -10.26 0.40 10.27
CA ARG A 86 -10.44 1.84 10.47
C ARG A 86 -9.20 2.63 10.07
N MET A 87 -8.00 2.22 10.50
CA MET A 87 -6.76 2.93 10.16
C MET A 87 -6.53 2.99 8.66
N LEU A 88 -6.83 1.90 7.95
CA LEU A 88 -6.68 1.82 6.51
C LEU A 88 -7.71 2.70 5.80
N ARG A 89 -8.95 2.72 6.28
CA ARG A 89 -9.97 3.64 5.78
C ARG A 89 -9.54 5.10 5.94
N ASP A 90 -9.08 5.46 7.14
CA ASP A 90 -8.58 6.81 7.42
C ASP A 90 -7.40 7.16 6.50
N GLU A 91 -6.50 6.21 6.23
CA GLU A 91 -5.38 6.41 5.31
C GLU A 91 -5.81 6.55 3.84
N VAL A 92 -6.79 5.76 3.39
CA VAL A 92 -7.37 5.90 2.04
C VAL A 92 -7.95 7.29 1.85
N GLU A 93 -8.75 7.78 2.79
CA GLU A 93 -9.35 9.11 2.69
C GLU A 93 -8.30 10.23 2.72
N ARG A 94 -7.26 10.12 3.56
CA ARG A 94 -6.18 11.11 3.63
C ARG A 94 -5.23 11.07 2.42
N SER A 95 -5.02 9.91 1.82
CA SER A 95 -4.05 9.73 0.72
C SER A 95 -4.59 10.19 -0.63
N ARG A 96 -5.90 10.08 -0.88
CA ARG A 96 -6.54 10.51 -2.13
C ARG A 96 -6.16 11.93 -2.57
N PRO A 97 -6.37 13.00 -1.77
CA PRO A 97 -6.00 14.35 -2.19
C PRO A 97 -4.48 14.53 -2.36
N ARG A 98 -3.67 13.85 -1.55
CA ARG A 98 -2.20 13.88 -1.66
C ARG A 98 -1.71 13.24 -2.96
N LEU A 99 -2.36 12.15 -3.36
CA LEU A 99 -2.06 11.46 -4.61
C LEU A 99 -2.47 12.31 -5.81
N ALA A 100 -3.66 12.94 -5.75
CA ALA A 100 -4.09 13.88 -6.77
C ALA A 100 -3.10 15.06 -6.91
N ALA A 101 -2.63 15.63 -5.81
CA ALA A 101 -1.62 16.69 -5.83
C ALA A 101 -0.28 16.21 -6.41
N ALA A 102 0.19 15.01 -6.02
CA ALA A 102 1.44 14.46 -6.53
C ALA A 102 1.42 14.20 -8.05
N VAL A 103 0.25 13.87 -8.61
CA VAL A 103 0.06 13.65 -10.07
C VAL A 103 -0.21 14.96 -10.80
N GLY A 104 -0.90 15.92 -10.18
CA GLY A 104 -1.21 17.23 -10.75
C GLY A 104 -0.02 18.19 -10.83
N GLY A 105 1.09 17.85 -10.18
CA GLY A 105 2.32 18.65 -10.16
C GLY A 105 2.48 19.46 -8.87
N ALA A 106 3.69 19.38 -8.31
CA ALA A 106 4.30 20.44 -7.51
C ALA A 106 4.77 21.57 -8.43
#